data_AF-A0A9W7LD93-F1
#
_entry.id   AF-A0A9W7LD93-F1
#
_cell.length_a   1.000
_cell.length_b   1.000
_cell.length_c   1.000
_cell.angle_alpha   90.00
_cell.angle_beta   90.00
_cell.angle_gamma   90.00
#
_symmetry.space_group_name_H-M   'P 1'
#
loop_
_entity.id
_entity.type
_entity.pdbx_description
1 polymer ?
#
loop_
_entity_poly.entity_id
_entity_poly.type
_entity_poly.pdbx_seq_one_letter_code
_entity_poly.pdbx_strand_id
1 'polypeptide(L)'
;MLTHVARRIAQIGLLTFEIRSLEELICRDFDYIEGDSDETKSMRGGTVKAKEDQIERMEHWLQQANAAIVAMVNEADRLSPTPLMGDPNIEAKLSALKLEFVTVGERALALLNEELPTTFGRAEEAQLQTLSMKSFGLTKETSKKKVKYLNLTRSGYLTGHRIIAASGRRYFHEGPYRSSNRDIRVLKDVKDAYSRLCLQVDLREFGSVGVKKSTLHVQLNELERAGIPFICSPLKVGDYLFFDVNERGGKVVPLLVERKSIVDVAKSIKDKRWENQKKNMWAAASALGFDKTRLIYLIEGKPDARSTTANGFIGDDSYGVTKTQLIEAVEQLEEEGFEVFRSTREMDSMDKIVKLGREINTDLSRGTVKAELSYQEFKEALAEASKEPCQYAEYRAKAVEALKARKGGGAGRKRSVMALGNAPLKTPAKRYKSYEGYSLDELRAECVKFGLPKTTKQGKGKAVLIAALNGPRPPAHWLKRKKAKLYNPAGVTSAATALLVTLFLDESLKLRSGSAIGDGLEHSVLSDKAASSGIKLNSWSGGTTQNPRPGQLLRTGMTSMNELLASDKSRHTSAPPPLCYVVQKGTRRYYKLSRNHEFDGIKLAEDMHEWCHDWGRCKCGRR
;
A
#
# COMPACT_ATOMS: atom_id res chain seq x y z
N MET A 1 -61.93 11.73 -13.82
CA MET A 1 -60.44 11.77 -13.88
C MET A 1 -59.88 13.10 -13.36
N LEU A 2 -60.27 14.24 -13.96
CA LEU A 2 -59.85 15.59 -13.50
C LEU A 2 -60.13 15.87 -12.02
N THR A 3 -61.28 15.43 -11.49
CA THR A 3 -61.62 15.56 -10.06
C THR A 3 -60.69 14.73 -9.16
N HIS A 4 -60.19 13.60 -9.67
CA HIS A 4 -59.28 12.73 -8.91
C HIS A 4 -57.87 13.32 -8.88
N VAL A 5 -57.44 13.91 -10.00
CA VAL A 5 -56.19 14.68 -10.11
C VAL A 5 -56.25 15.93 -9.23
N ALA A 6 -57.35 16.68 -9.26
CA ALA A 6 -57.55 17.87 -8.41
C ALA A 6 -57.52 17.54 -6.91
N ARG A 7 -58.13 16.42 -6.48
CA ARG A 7 -58.02 15.93 -5.09
C ARG A 7 -56.58 15.59 -4.70
N ARG A 8 -55.80 14.99 -5.61
CA ARG A 8 -54.40 14.65 -5.35
C ARG A 8 -53.51 15.89 -5.31
N ILE A 9 -53.73 16.87 -6.18
CA ILE A 9 -53.03 18.16 -6.14
C ILE A 9 -53.35 18.92 -4.83
N ALA A 10 -54.61 18.90 -4.38
CA ALA A 10 -54.99 19.50 -3.10
C ALA A 10 -54.32 18.79 -1.89
N GLN A 11 -54.20 17.45 -1.92
CA GLN A 11 -53.46 16.71 -0.89
C GLN A 11 -51.96 17.02 -0.90
N ILE A 12 -51.37 17.24 -2.08
CA ILE A 12 -49.96 17.65 -2.22
C ILE A 12 -49.77 19.05 -1.66
N GLY A 13 -50.65 20.00 -1.99
CA GLY A 13 -50.60 21.35 -1.43
C GLY A 13 -50.70 21.36 0.09
N LEU A 14 -51.50 20.46 0.67
CA LEU A 14 -51.61 20.29 2.13
C LEU A 14 -50.30 19.78 2.74
N LEU A 15 -49.69 18.75 2.14
CA LEU A 15 -48.41 18.18 2.61
C LEU A 15 -47.26 19.19 2.49
N THR A 16 -47.21 19.97 1.40
CA THR A 16 -46.19 21.02 1.22
C THR A 16 -46.37 22.16 2.24
N PHE A 17 -47.62 22.52 2.57
CA PHE A 17 -47.93 23.49 3.62
C PHE A 17 -47.52 23.00 5.02
N GLU A 18 -47.77 21.72 5.33
CA GLU A 18 -47.34 21.10 6.59
C GLU A 18 -45.81 21.04 6.72
N ILE A 19 -45.09 20.71 5.63
CA ILE A 19 -43.62 20.71 5.60
C ILE A 19 -43.06 22.12 5.85
N ARG A 20 -43.62 23.17 5.22
CA ARG A 20 -43.20 24.57 5.47
C ARG A 20 -43.51 25.03 6.89
N SER A 21 -44.66 24.63 7.43
CA SER A 21 -45.02 24.93 8.82
C SER A 21 -44.06 24.27 9.80
N LEU A 22 -43.53 23.09 9.47
CA LEU A 22 -42.47 22.40 10.22
C LEU A 22 -41.11 23.10 10.09
N GLU A 23 -40.73 23.60 8.92
CA GLU A 23 -39.53 24.43 8.75
C GLU A 23 -39.59 25.68 9.64
N GLU A 24 -40.72 26.39 9.66
CA GLU A 24 -40.91 27.55 10.53
C GLU A 24 -40.88 27.19 12.03
N LEU A 25 -41.45 26.04 12.42
CA LEU A 25 -41.44 25.57 13.81
C LEU A 25 -40.02 25.21 14.28
N ILE A 26 -39.24 24.54 13.41
CA ILE A 26 -37.84 24.17 13.68
C ILE A 26 -36.99 25.44 13.83
N CYS A 27 -37.17 26.44 12.96
CA CYS A 27 -36.46 27.71 13.09
C CYS A 27 -36.83 28.46 14.39
N ARG A 28 -38.10 28.43 14.81
CA ARG A 28 -38.58 29.12 16.02
C ARG A 28 -38.06 28.52 17.33
N ASP A 29 -37.96 27.19 17.40
CA ASP A 29 -37.50 26.50 18.62
C ASP A 29 -35.99 26.62 18.82
N PHE A 30 -35.22 26.91 17.76
CA PHE A 30 -33.77 27.13 17.84
C PHE A 30 -33.39 28.56 18.28
N ASP A 31 -34.18 29.57 17.93
CA ASP A 31 -34.01 30.94 18.48
C ASP A 31 -34.22 30.99 20.00
N TYR A 32 -34.96 30.02 20.57
CA TYR A 32 -35.15 29.87 22.02
C TYR A 32 -33.90 29.31 22.74
N ILE A 33 -32.90 28.79 22.00
CA ILE A 33 -31.72 28.12 22.57
C ILE A 33 -30.54 29.09 22.80
N GLU A 34 -30.57 30.31 22.24
CA GLU A 34 -29.55 31.33 22.53
C GLU A 34 -29.82 32.18 23.79
N GLY A 35 -30.88 31.85 24.55
CA GLY A 35 -31.27 32.54 25.79
C GLY A 35 -31.15 31.69 27.06
N ASP A 36 -30.01 31.80 27.73
CA ASP A 36 -29.84 31.87 29.18
C ASP A 36 -29.75 30.62 30.10
N SER A 37 -28.72 30.73 30.97
CA SER A 37 -28.50 30.29 32.35
C SER A 37 -28.33 28.81 32.80
N ASP A 38 -27.48 28.67 33.82
CA ASP A 38 -26.84 27.48 34.40
C ASP A 38 -27.76 26.49 35.17
N GLU A 39 -29.09 26.64 35.12
CA GLU A 39 -30.00 25.90 36.03
C GLU A 39 -30.59 24.57 35.49
N THR A 40 -30.35 24.16 34.24
CA THR A 40 -31.06 23.01 33.64
C THR A 40 -30.36 21.64 33.75
N LYS A 41 -29.52 21.42 34.77
CA LYS A 41 -28.85 20.10 34.97
C LYS A 41 -29.75 18.98 35.52
N SER A 42 -30.99 19.23 35.99
CA SER A 42 -31.84 18.19 36.57
C SER A 42 -32.98 17.65 35.68
N MET A 43 -33.17 18.13 34.44
CA MET A 43 -34.28 17.69 33.56
C MET A 43 -33.86 16.85 32.33
N ARG A 44 -32.73 16.13 32.39
CA ARG A 44 -32.17 15.41 31.22
C ARG A 44 -32.85 14.08 30.84
N GLY A 45 -33.73 13.53 31.67
CA GLY A 45 -34.41 12.26 31.37
C GLY A 45 -35.60 12.41 30.42
N GLY A 46 -36.42 13.45 30.60
CA GLY A 46 -37.65 13.66 29.81
C GLY A 46 -37.41 14.29 28.44
N THR A 47 -36.41 15.16 28.33
CA THR A 47 -36.10 15.90 27.09
C THR A 47 -35.42 15.04 26.03
N VAL A 48 -34.66 14.01 26.42
CA VAL A 48 -34.02 13.09 25.45
C VAL A 48 -35.08 12.19 24.81
N LYS A 49 -35.97 11.59 25.61
CA LYS A 49 -37.05 10.75 25.09
C LYS A 49 -38.02 11.54 24.21
N ALA A 50 -38.37 12.77 24.60
CA ALA A 50 -39.21 13.64 23.76
C ALA A 50 -38.54 13.94 22.41
N LYS A 51 -37.22 14.13 22.37
CA LYS A 51 -36.44 14.32 21.14
C LYS A 51 -36.32 13.04 20.31
N GLU A 52 -36.14 11.89 20.94
CA GLU A 52 -36.14 10.57 20.27
C GLU A 52 -37.51 10.28 19.64
N ASP A 53 -38.60 10.48 20.38
CA ASP A 53 -39.98 10.32 19.88
C ASP A 53 -40.29 11.33 18.76
N GLN A 54 -39.67 12.51 18.76
CA GLN A 54 -39.80 13.50 17.69
C GLN A 54 -39.04 13.09 16.43
N ILE A 55 -37.82 12.54 16.57
CA ILE A 55 -37.03 11.98 15.46
C ILE A 55 -37.76 10.77 14.85
N GLU A 56 -38.28 9.84 15.66
CA GLU A 56 -39.03 8.68 15.14
C GLU A 56 -40.28 9.11 14.37
N ARG A 57 -40.98 10.15 14.84
CA ARG A 57 -42.11 10.73 14.10
C ARG A 57 -41.65 11.34 12.77
N MET A 58 -40.55 12.08 12.75
CA MET A 58 -40.00 12.65 11.51
C MET A 58 -39.58 11.57 10.50
N GLU A 59 -38.93 10.50 10.96
CA GLU A 59 -38.54 9.37 10.10
C GLU A 59 -39.76 8.65 9.51
N HIS A 60 -40.79 8.42 10.32
CA HIS A 60 -42.04 7.82 9.85
C HIS A 60 -42.74 8.70 8.80
N TRP A 61 -42.77 10.02 9.00
CA TRP A 61 -43.35 10.96 8.04
C TRP A 61 -42.55 11.01 6.72
N LEU A 62 -41.22 10.98 6.78
CA LEU A 62 -40.36 10.90 5.59
C LEU A 62 -40.58 9.60 4.80
N GLN A 63 -40.77 8.48 5.50
CA GLN A 63 -41.10 7.21 4.86
C GLN A 63 -42.48 7.25 4.18
N GLN A 64 -43.48 7.88 4.80
CA GLN A 64 -44.79 8.07 4.20
C GLN A 64 -44.74 9.00 2.98
N ALA A 65 -43.99 10.09 3.06
CA ALA A 65 -43.78 11.01 1.95
C ALA A 65 -43.09 10.32 0.76
N ASN A 66 -42.03 9.55 1.02
CA ASN A 66 -41.33 8.82 -0.02
C ASN A 66 -42.20 7.72 -0.65
N ALA A 67 -42.99 6.99 0.17
CA ALA A 67 -43.95 6.01 -0.33
C ALA A 67 -45.04 6.66 -1.20
N ALA A 68 -45.53 7.84 -0.82
CA ALA A 68 -46.49 8.60 -1.61
C ALA A 68 -45.89 9.07 -2.95
N ILE A 69 -44.65 9.56 -2.96
CA ILE A 69 -43.92 9.96 -4.17
C ILE A 69 -43.74 8.75 -5.11
N VAL A 70 -43.28 7.61 -4.59
CA VAL A 70 -43.11 6.39 -5.39
C VAL A 70 -44.45 5.89 -5.96
N ALA A 71 -45.52 5.91 -5.15
CA ALA A 71 -46.85 5.55 -5.62
C ALA A 71 -47.35 6.50 -6.72
N MET A 72 -47.04 7.81 -6.62
CA MET A 72 -47.37 8.79 -7.65
C MET A 72 -46.58 8.59 -8.94
N VAL A 73 -45.29 8.29 -8.87
CA VAL A 73 -44.46 7.99 -10.05
C VAL A 73 -45.00 6.74 -10.74
N ASN A 74 -45.29 5.69 -9.98
CA ASN A 74 -45.83 4.45 -10.53
C ASN A 74 -47.23 4.63 -11.12
N GLU A 75 -48.10 5.44 -10.52
CA GLU A 75 -49.43 5.72 -11.06
C GLU A 75 -49.36 6.64 -12.28
N ALA A 76 -48.42 7.60 -12.32
CA ALA A 76 -48.17 8.43 -13.50
C ALA A 76 -47.67 7.58 -14.67
N ASP A 77 -46.75 6.64 -14.43
CA ASP A 77 -46.29 5.67 -15.42
C ASP A 77 -47.43 4.73 -15.86
N ARG A 78 -48.31 4.34 -14.93
CA ARG A 78 -49.47 3.49 -15.22
C ARG A 78 -50.58 4.20 -16.00
N LEU A 79 -50.73 5.53 -15.84
CA LEU A 79 -51.66 6.36 -16.61
C LEU A 79 -51.07 6.80 -17.96
N SER A 80 -49.81 6.45 -18.24
CA SER A 80 -49.09 6.69 -19.49
C SER A 80 -49.14 5.57 -20.57
N PRO A 81 -50.16 4.70 -20.75
CA PRO A 81 -50.22 3.80 -21.90
C PRO A 81 -51.05 4.34 -23.07
N THR A 82 -51.62 5.56 -23.00
CA THR A 82 -52.39 6.14 -24.11
C THR A 82 -52.06 7.62 -24.28
N PRO A 83 -51.81 8.13 -25.50
CA PRO A 83 -51.37 9.49 -25.74
C PRO A 83 -52.53 10.46 -25.51
N LEU A 84 -52.71 10.85 -24.26
CA LEU A 84 -53.55 11.97 -23.85
C LEU A 84 -52.67 13.16 -23.43
N MET A 85 -51.55 13.41 -24.11
CA MET A 85 -50.77 14.63 -23.90
C MET A 85 -50.16 15.11 -25.21
N GLY A 86 -50.96 15.88 -25.97
CA GLY A 86 -50.48 16.78 -27.01
C GLY A 86 -50.50 18.24 -26.56
N ASP A 87 -50.72 18.52 -25.26
CA ASP A 87 -50.69 19.87 -24.71
C ASP A 87 -49.34 20.13 -24.02
N PRO A 88 -48.41 20.84 -24.69
CA PRO A 88 -47.08 21.13 -24.16
C PRO A 88 -47.11 21.93 -22.86
N ASN A 89 -48.21 22.62 -22.53
CA ASN A 89 -48.32 23.32 -21.24
C ASN A 89 -48.46 22.37 -20.05
N ILE A 90 -49.04 21.19 -20.25
CA ILE A 90 -49.21 20.20 -19.17
C ILE A 90 -47.88 19.47 -18.91
N GLU A 91 -47.16 19.10 -19.97
CA GLU A 91 -45.81 18.51 -19.86
C GLU A 91 -44.79 19.47 -19.23
N ALA A 92 -44.84 20.76 -19.61
CA ALA A 92 -43.98 21.78 -19.02
C ALA A 92 -44.26 21.96 -17.52
N LYS A 93 -45.54 21.97 -17.12
CA LYS A 93 -45.93 22.06 -15.69
C LYS A 93 -45.53 20.83 -14.89
N LEU A 94 -45.69 19.62 -15.44
CA LEU A 94 -45.25 18.37 -14.81
C LEU A 94 -43.73 18.30 -14.66
N SER A 95 -42.98 18.77 -15.66
CA SER A 95 -41.52 18.82 -15.62
C SER A 95 -41.01 19.85 -14.60
N ALA A 96 -41.65 21.03 -14.52
CA ALA A 96 -41.35 22.04 -13.51
C ALA A 96 -41.60 21.51 -12.08
N LEU A 97 -42.73 20.82 -11.87
CA LEU A 97 -43.06 20.22 -10.57
C LEU A 97 -42.04 19.14 -10.17
N LYS A 98 -41.63 18.28 -11.11
CA LYS A 98 -40.58 17.27 -10.85
C LYS A 98 -39.26 17.92 -10.43
N LEU A 99 -38.87 19.00 -11.10
CA LEU A 99 -37.63 19.72 -10.80
C LEU A 99 -37.69 20.42 -9.43
N GLU A 100 -38.83 21.02 -9.08
CA GLU A 100 -39.03 21.66 -7.78
C GLU A 100 -38.97 20.64 -6.64
N PHE A 101 -39.58 19.46 -6.81
CA PHE A 101 -39.52 18.37 -5.84
C PHE A 101 -38.09 17.84 -5.61
N VAL A 102 -37.31 17.67 -6.68
CA VAL A 102 -35.90 17.27 -6.58
C VAL A 102 -35.09 18.34 -5.84
N THR A 103 -35.32 19.61 -6.16
CA THR A 103 -34.60 20.75 -5.55
C THR A 103 -34.91 20.88 -4.05
N VAL A 104 -36.17 20.67 -3.65
CA VAL A 104 -36.57 20.67 -2.22
C VAL A 104 -35.95 19.47 -1.50
N GLY A 105 -35.95 18.28 -2.11
CA GLY A 105 -35.32 17.08 -1.55
C GLY A 105 -33.80 17.25 -1.35
N GLU A 106 -33.10 17.84 -2.32
CA GLU A 106 -31.67 18.11 -2.25
C GLU A 106 -31.33 19.17 -1.19
N ARG A 107 -32.15 20.22 -1.04
CA ARG A 107 -31.98 21.23 0.02
C ARG A 107 -32.20 20.67 1.42
N ALA A 108 -33.24 19.85 1.61
CA ALA A 108 -33.48 19.17 2.88
C ALA A 108 -32.31 18.24 3.25
N LEU A 109 -31.74 17.53 2.26
CA LEU A 109 -30.57 16.68 2.47
C LEU A 109 -29.30 17.49 2.79
N ALA A 110 -29.13 18.66 2.20
CA ALA A 110 -27.99 19.55 2.46
C ALA A 110 -28.04 20.14 3.89
N LEU A 111 -29.21 20.61 4.33
CA LEU A 111 -29.43 21.12 5.69
C LEU A 111 -29.19 20.03 6.75
N LEU A 112 -29.65 18.80 6.49
CA LEU A 112 -29.37 17.64 7.35
C LEU A 112 -27.87 17.32 7.46
N ASN A 113 -27.08 17.63 6.43
CA ASN A 113 -25.64 17.35 6.41
C ASN A 113 -24.78 18.49 6.99
N GLU A 114 -25.25 19.74 6.97
CA GLU A 114 -24.51 20.89 7.51
C GLU A 114 -24.68 21.07 9.03
N GLU A 115 -25.79 20.61 9.64
CA GLU A 115 -26.11 20.96 11.04
C GLU A 115 -25.93 19.86 12.11
N LEU A 116 -25.38 18.68 11.80
CA LEU A 116 -25.12 17.64 12.81
C LEU A 116 -23.71 17.77 13.46
N PRO A 117 -23.57 18.16 14.74
CA PRO A 117 -22.25 18.28 15.39
C PRO A 117 -21.75 16.93 15.94
N THR A 118 -20.50 16.60 15.63
CA THR A 118 -19.47 15.82 16.39
C THR A 118 -19.88 14.81 17.49
N THR A 119 -20.96 14.04 17.33
CA THR A 119 -21.27 12.85 18.19
C THR A 119 -21.40 11.54 17.41
N PHE A 120 -20.98 11.56 16.14
CA PHE A 120 -21.14 10.49 15.15
C PHE A 120 -20.60 9.10 15.53
N GLY A 121 -19.63 9.00 16.45
CA GLY A 121 -19.10 7.69 16.87
C GLY A 121 -20.12 6.82 17.62
N ARG A 122 -21.07 7.41 18.34
CA ARG A 122 -22.08 6.66 19.13
C ARG A 122 -23.28 6.23 18.31
N ALA A 123 -23.67 7.00 17.30
CA ALA A 123 -24.78 6.67 16.41
C ALA A 123 -24.44 5.50 15.47
N GLU A 124 -23.20 5.45 14.95
CA GLU A 124 -22.71 4.32 14.15
C GLU A 124 -22.59 3.04 14.99
N GLU A 125 -22.12 3.15 16.24
CA GLU A 125 -22.09 2.04 17.21
C GLU A 125 -23.51 1.54 17.51
N ALA A 126 -24.47 2.44 17.74
CA ALA A 126 -25.86 2.10 17.98
C ALA A 126 -26.56 1.48 16.76
N GLN A 127 -26.29 1.95 15.54
CA GLN A 127 -26.80 1.34 14.31
C GLN A 127 -26.19 -0.05 14.06
N LEU A 128 -24.88 -0.22 14.27
CA LEU A 128 -24.23 -1.53 14.16
C LEU A 128 -24.74 -2.50 15.23
N GLN A 129 -24.93 -2.05 16.48
CA GLN A 129 -25.54 -2.87 17.53
C GLN A 129 -27.01 -3.21 17.19
N THR A 130 -27.81 -2.25 16.75
CA THR A 130 -29.22 -2.47 16.41
C THR A 130 -29.39 -3.45 15.24
N LEU A 131 -28.60 -3.30 14.18
CA LEU A 131 -28.65 -4.19 13.01
C LEU A 131 -28.04 -5.57 13.29
N SER A 132 -27.02 -5.64 14.14
CA SER A 132 -26.39 -6.91 14.51
C SER A 132 -27.21 -7.72 15.53
N MET A 133 -28.00 -7.04 16.38
CA MET A 133 -28.96 -7.67 17.30
C MET A 133 -30.27 -8.09 16.60
N LYS A 134 -30.78 -7.32 15.62
CA LYS A 134 -32.05 -7.62 14.94
C LYS A 134 -31.95 -8.69 13.84
N SER A 135 -30.75 -8.97 13.31
CA SER A 135 -30.58 -9.87 12.16
C SER A 135 -29.27 -10.66 12.19
N PHE A 136 -29.26 -11.82 12.86
CA PHE A 136 -28.26 -12.91 12.80
C PHE A 136 -26.76 -12.48 12.75
N GLY A 137 -26.41 -11.30 13.26
CA GLY A 137 -25.24 -10.56 12.80
C GLY A 137 -24.11 -10.49 13.81
N LEU A 138 -24.40 -10.47 15.10
CA LEU A 138 -23.42 -10.44 16.18
C LEU A 138 -23.28 -11.83 16.80
N THR A 139 -22.08 -12.41 16.77
CA THR A 139 -21.79 -13.67 17.47
C THR A 139 -21.31 -13.45 18.89
N LYS A 140 -20.54 -12.39 19.13
CA LYS A 140 -20.01 -12.09 20.47
C LYS A 140 -19.47 -10.67 20.58
N GLU A 141 -19.88 -9.91 21.58
CA GLU A 141 -19.19 -8.69 22.00
C GLU A 141 -18.13 -9.04 23.06
N THR A 142 -16.93 -8.48 22.93
CA THR A 142 -15.88 -8.60 23.94
C THR A 142 -15.22 -7.25 24.17
N SER A 143 -14.99 -6.89 25.43
CA SER A 143 -14.31 -5.65 25.79
C SER A 143 -12.91 -5.96 26.31
N LYS A 144 -11.89 -5.29 25.77
CA LYS A 144 -10.51 -5.40 26.26
C LYS A 144 -9.82 -4.04 26.21
N LYS A 145 -9.25 -3.59 27.34
CA LYS A 145 -8.53 -2.30 27.47
C LYS A 145 -9.33 -1.10 26.95
N LYS A 146 -10.60 -0.97 27.35
CA LYS A 146 -11.53 0.09 26.91
C LYS A 146 -11.85 0.11 25.40
N VAL A 147 -11.46 -0.92 24.66
CA VAL A 147 -11.86 -1.13 23.26
C VAL A 147 -12.88 -2.25 23.21
N LYS A 148 -14.03 -1.99 22.60
CA LYS A 148 -15.06 -3.01 22.30
C LYS A 148 -14.75 -3.67 20.97
N TYR A 149 -14.85 -4.99 20.95
CA TYR A 149 -14.69 -5.83 19.76
C TYR A 149 -16.01 -6.54 19.50
N LEU A 150 -16.59 -6.29 18.33
CA LEU A 150 -17.80 -6.95 17.86
C LEU A 150 -17.39 -8.10 16.94
N ASN A 151 -17.65 -9.34 17.34
CA ASN A 151 -17.51 -10.48 16.44
C ASN A 151 -18.81 -10.61 15.65
N LEU A 152 -18.72 -10.50 14.34
CA LEU A 152 -19.87 -10.55 13.45
C LEU A 152 -19.93 -11.89 12.69
N THR A 153 -21.12 -12.35 12.36
CA THR A 153 -21.30 -13.38 11.31
C THR A 153 -20.89 -12.80 9.96
N ARG A 154 -20.67 -13.66 8.94
CA ARG A 154 -20.35 -13.19 7.58
C ARG A 154 -21.39 -12.18 7.05
N SER A 155 -22.67 -12.41 7.32
CA SER A 155 -23.74 -11.49 6.93
C SER A 155 -23.65 -10.17 7.70
N GLY A 156 -23.48 -10.22 9.02
CA GLY A 156 -23.31 -9.02 9.85
C GLY A 156 -22.09 -8.18 9.46
N TYR A 157 -20.99 -8.85 9.07
CA TYR A 157 -19.78 -8.18 8.58
C TYR A 157 -20.01 -7.44 7.26
N LEU A 158 -20.69 -8.08 6.29
CA LEU A 158 -21.01 -7.44 5.00
C LEU A 158 -21.93 -6.23 5.18
N THR A 159 -22.93 -6.34 6.04
CA THR A 159 -23.84 -5.24 6.37
C THR A 159 -23.09 -4.08 7.05
N GLY A 160 -22.24 -4.39 8.04
CA GLY A 160 -21.40 -3.38 8.68
C GLY A 160 -20.47 -2.66 7.71
N HIS A 161 -19.87 -3.40 6.76
CA HIS A 161 -19.02 -2.81 5.74
C HIS A 161 -19.79 -1.87 4.79
N ARG A 162 -21.04 -2.20 4.42
CA ARG A 162 -21.87 -1.32 3.58
C ARG A 162 -22.20 -0.01 4.26
N ILE A 163 -22.51 -0.05 5.56
CA ILE A 163 -22.81 1.15 6.37
C ILE A 163 -21.58 2.06 6.47
N ILE A 164 -20.41 1.47 6.75
CA ILE A 164 -19.14 2.23 6.85
C ILE A 164 -18.72 2.80 5.49
N ALA A 165 -18.93 2.05 4.40
CA ALA A 165 -18.67 2.55 3.05
C ALA A 165 -19.59 3.71 2.67
N ALA A 166 -20.87 3.64 3.09
CA ALA A 166 -21.83 4.71 2.88
C ALA A 166 -21.51 5.97 3.70
N SER A 167 -20.87 5.84 4.87
CA SER A 167 -20.45 7.00 5.68
C SER A 167 -19.18 7.70 5.17
N GLY A 168 -18.68 7.33 3.99
CA GLY A 168 -17.52 7.98 3.35
C GLY A 168 -16.19 7.72 4.04
N ARG A 169 -16.17 6.95 5.12
CA ARG A 169 -14.95 6.61 5.86
C ARG A 169 -14.35 5.31 5.33
N ARG A 170 -13.16 5.39 4.72
CA ARG A 170 -12.32 4.20 4.46
C ARG A 170 -11.63 3.75 5.75
N TYR A 171 -12.36 3.06 6.63
CA TYR A 171 -11.71 2.34 7.73
C TYR A 171 -11.21 0.97 7.23
N PHE A 172 -9.89 0.84 7.14
CA PHE A 172 -9.22 -0.45 7.04
C PHE A 172 -9.29 -1.11 8.42
N HIS A 173 -10.31 -1.92 8.71
CA HIS A 173 -10.42 -2.58 10.01
C HIS A 173 -9.39 -3.72 10.17
N GLU A 174 -8.69 -3.69 11.30
CA GLU A 174 -7.83 -4.77 11.79
C GLU A 174 -8.71 -5.86 12.43
N GLY A 175 -9.03 -6.93 11.69
CA GLY A 175 -9.85 -8.05 12.14
C GLY A 175 -9.35 -9.44 11.68
N PRO A 176 -9.52 -10.51 12.48
CA PRO A 176 -8.70 -11.72 12.40
C PRO A 176 -8.94 -12.68 11.21
N TYR A 177 -9.95 -12.46 10.38
CA TYR A 177 -10.30 -13.39 9.30
C TYR A 177 -10.77 -12.64 8.05
N ARG A 178 -9.82 -12.09 7.27
CA ARG A 178 -10.11 -11.45 5.99
C ARG A 178 -10.08 -12.52 4.89
N SER A 179 -11.22 -12.83 4.28
CA SER A 179 -11.24 -13.05 2.83
C SER A 179 -11.32 -11.67 2.17
N SER A 180 -10.82 -11.49 0.93
CA SER A 180 -11.08 -10.24 0.20
C SER A 180 -12.58 -9.89 0.31
N ASN A 181 -12.94 -8.64 0.63
CA ASN A 181 -14.31 -8.17 0.94
C ASN A 181 -15.36 -8.38 -0.18
N ARG A 182 -14.97 -9.05 -1.25
CA ARG A 182 -15.79 -9.36 -2.39
C ARG A 182 -16.29 -10.77 -2.20
N ASP A 183 -17.60 -10.94 -2.25
CA ASP A 183 -18.12 -12.23 -2.69
C ASP A 183 -17.30 -12.64 -3.91
N ILE A 184 -16.55 -13.74 -3.83
CA ILE A 184 -15.79 -14.30 -4.96
C ILE A 184 -16.70 -14.47 -6.19
N ARG A 185 -18.02 -14.46 -5.99
CA ARG A 185 -19.08 -14.49 -7.00
C ARG A 185 -19.33 -13.15 -7.72
N VAL A 186 -18.94 -12.01 -7.17
CA VAL A 186 -18.98 -10.70 -7.84
C VAL A 186 -17.62 -10.44 -8.46
N LEU A 187 -17.33 -11.20 -9.52
CA LEU A 187 -16.09 -11.13 -10.31
C LEU A 187 -15.83 -9.76 -10.97
N LYS A 188 -16.79 -8.81 -10.91
CA LYS A 188 -16.73 -7.53 -11.63
C LYS A 188 -15.49 -6.68 -11.30
N ASP A 189 -14.91 -6.86 -10.12
CA ASP A 189 -13.73 -6.09 -9.71
C ASP A 189 -12.43 -6.92 -9.66
N VAL A 190 -12.48 -8.21 -9.98
CA VAL A 190 -11.26 -9.02 -10.14
C VAL A 190 -10.65 -8.61 -11.47
N LYS A 191 -9.40 -8.15 -11.46
CA LYS A 191 -8.72 -7.80 -12.71
C LYS A 191 -8.60 -9.05 -13.57
N ASP A 192 -8.78 -8.92 -14.88
CA ASP A 192 -8.67 -10.03 -15.85
C ASP A 192 -7.36 -10.82 -15.71
N ALA A 193 -6.29 -10.16 -15.26
CA ALA A 193 -5.01 -10.78 -14.94
C ALA A 193 -5.06 -11.87 -13.84
N TYR A 194 -6.17 -11.99 -13.11
CA TYR A 194 -6.40 -12.92 -12.00
C TYR A 194 -7.79 -13.59 -12.05
N SER A 195 -8.52 -13.49 -13.17
CA SER A 195 -9.92 -13.92 -13.26
C SER A 195 -10.15 -15.40 -12.97
N ARG A 196 -9.13 -16.24 -13.19
CA ARG A 196 -9.19 -17.68 -12.92
C ARG A 196 -8.62 -18.08 -11.56
N LEU A 197 -8.15 -17.14 -10.75
CA LEU A 197 -7.39 -17.47 -9.55
C LEU A 197 -8.13 -17.16 -8.26
N CYS A 198 -7.77 -17.87 -7.20
CA CYS A 198 -7.93 -17.45 -5.82
C CYS A 198 -6.70 -17.86 -5.02
N LEU A 199 -6.13 -16.94 -4.24
CA LEU A 199 -4.98 -17.20 -3.39
C LEU A 199 -5.43 -17.57 -1.97
N GLN A 200 -5.05 -18.74 -1.47
CA GLN A 200 -5.19 -19.05 -0.06
C GLN A 200 -3.91 -18.71 0.68
N VAL A 201 -4.03 -17.96 1.76
CA VAL A 201 -2.90 -17.55 2.62
C VAL A 201 -3.01 -18.24 3.98
N ASP A 202 -1.94 -18.88 4.44
CA ASP A 202 -1.92 -19.57 5.74
C ASP A 202 -2.12 -18.60 6.89
N LEU A 203 -2.94 -18.97 7.88
CA LEU A 203 -3.17 -18.16 9.07
C LEU A 203 -1.94 -18.07 9.99
N ARG A 204 -0.99 -19.01 9.91
CA ARG A 204 0.18 -19.05 10.80
C ARG A 204 1.35 -18.20 10.32
N GLU A 205 1.35 -17.77 9.07
CA GLU A 205 2.28 -16.73 8.56
C GLU A 205 2.24 -15.44 9.39
N PHE A 206 1.21 -15.30 10.22
CA PHE A 206 0.84 -14.07 10.91
C PHE A 206 1.31 -14.04 12.37
N GLY A 207 2.23 -14.95 12.71
CA GLY A 207 2.89 -15.03 13.99
C GLY A 207 2.12 -15.89 14.99
N SER A 208 2.88 -16.69 15.73
CA SER A 208 2.44 -17.23 17.02
C SER A 208 1.95 -16.09 17.91
N VAL A 209 0.95 -16.38 18.74
CA VAL A 209 0.33 -15.48 19.73
C VAL A 209 1.38 -14.55 20.37
N GLY A 210 1.50 -13.30 19.89
CA GLY A 210 2.43 -12.31 20.48
C GLY A 210 3.12 -11.32 19.54
N VAL A 211 3.24 -11.59 18.23
CA VAL A 211 3.86 -10.66 17.27
C VAL A 211 2.81 -9.71 16.67
N LYS A 212 3.23 -8.47 16.34
CA LYS A 212 2.38 -7.35 15.92
C LYS A 212 1.41 -7.74 14.79
N LYS A 213 0.12 -7.93 15.14
CA LYS A 213 -1.00 -8.21 14.22
C LYS A 213 -1.13 -7.23 13.04
N SER A 214 -0.48 -6.06 13.10
CA SER A 214 -0.50 -5.02 12.07
C SER A 214 0.10 -5.45 10.72
N THR A 215 1.04 -6.41 10.70
CA THR A 215 1.76 -6.75 9.46
C THR A 215 0.90 -7.52 8.45
N LEU A 216 -0.01 -8.36 8.95
CA LEU A 216 -0.98 -9.12 8.13
C LEU A 216 -1.84 -8.18 7.29
N HIS A 217 -2.45 -7.19 7.94
CA HIS A 217 -3.35 -6.26 7.27
C HIS A 217 -2.65 -5.52 6.14
N VAL A 218 -1.37 -5.17 6.32
CA VAL A 218 -0.57 -4.54 5.28
C VAL A 218 -0.38 -5.47 4.08
N GLN A 219 -0.01 -6.74 4.31
CA GLN A 219 0.17 -7.72 3.22
C GLN A 219 -1.14 -7.99 2.47
N LEU A 220 -2.25 -8.21 3.18
CA LEU A 220 -3.56 -8.43 2.56
C LEU A 220 -4.06 -7.19 1.80
N ASN A 221 -3.77 -5.99 2.31
CA ASN A 221 -4.08 -4.75 1.60
C ASN A 221 -3.33 -4.66 0.27
N GLU A 222 -2.11 -5.20 0.17
CA GLU A 222 -1.40 -5.25 -1.11
C GLU A 222 -2.03 -6.23 -2.10
N LEU A 223 -2.45 -7.40 -1.62
CA LEU A 223 -3.19 -8.35 -2.47
C LEU A 223 -4.50 -7.73 -2.97
N GLU A 224 -5.21 -7.03 -2.09
CA GLU A 224 -6.45 -6.30 -2.41
C GLU A 224 -6.20 -5.17 -3.42
N ARG A 225 -5.16 -4.35 -3.22
CA ARG A 225 -4.74 -3.29 -4.16
C ARG A 225 -4.33 -3.86 -5.52
N ALA A 226 -3.64 -5.00 -5.50
CA ALA A 226 -3.26 -5.70 -6.71
C ALA A 226 -4.49 -6.22 -7.46
N GLY A 227 -5.60 -6.49 -6.76
CA GLY A 227 -6.83 -7.06 -7.30
C GLY A 227 -6.80 -8.58 -7.34
N ILE A 228 -5.97 -9.21 -6.50
CA ILE A 228 -5.90 -10.67 -6.36
C ILE A 228 -6.99 -11.10 -5.38
N PRO A 229 -7.94 -11.94 -5.79
CA PRO A 229 -8.88 -12.55 -4.86
C PRO A 229 -8.12 -13.51 -3.93
N PHE A 230 -8.41 -13.44 -2.62
CA PHE A 230 -7.76 -14.29 -1.64
C PHE A 230 -8.68 -14.71 -0.50
N ILE A 231 -8.34 -15.84 0.11
CA ILE A 231 -8.93 -16.36 1.35
C ILE A 231 -7.81 -16.60 2.38
N CYS A 232 -8.12 -16.41 3.66
CA CYS A 232 -7.20 -16.73 4.74
C CYS A 232 -7.74 -17.91 5.54
N SER A 233 -6.98 -19.00 5.62
CA SER A 233 -7.34 -20.19 6.39
C SER A 233 -6.12 -21.06 6.64
N PRO A 234 -6.13 -21.95 7.64
CA PRO A 234 -4.98 -22.79 7.95
C PRO A 234 -4.63 -23.72 6.77
N LEU A 235 -3.37 -23.70 6.38
CA LEU A 235 -2.78 -24.61 5.41
C LEU A 235 -2.11 -25.79 6.11
N LYS A 236 -2.19 -26.98 5.50
CA LYS A 236 -1.45 -28.15 6.01
C LYS A 236 0.03 -28.08 5.67
N VAL A 237 0.36 -27.46 4.55
CA VAL A 237 1.71 -27.32 3.99
C VAL A 237 1.80 -26.02 3.20
N GLY A 238 2.96 -25.37 3.27
CA GLY A 238 3.17 -24.08 2.62
C GLY A 238 2.42 -22.93 3.30
N ASP A 239 2.71 -21.73 2.80
CA ASP A 239 2.18 -20.46 3.28
C ASP A 239 1.22 -19.82 2.29
N TYR A 240 1.37 -20.17 1.01
CA TYR A 240 0.46 -19.75 -0.05
C TYR A 240 0.13 -20.91 -0.99
N LEU A 241 -1.17 -21.07 -1.29
CA LEU A 241 -1.69 -21.96 -2.34
C LEU A 241 -2.53 -21.17 -3.33
N PHE A 242 -2.44 -21.52 -4.61
CA PHE A 242 -3.29 -20.96 -5.66
C PHE A 242 -4.36 -21.97 -6.05
N PHE A 243 -5.56 -21.46 -6.33
CA PHE A 243 -6.70 -22.22 -6.81
C PHE A 243 -7.10 -21.74 -8.19
N ASP A 244 -7.35 -22.66 -9.13
CA ASP A 244 -8.12 -22.37 -10.34
C ASP A 244 -9.61 -22.40 -10.01
N VAL A 245 -10.29 -21.26 -10.15
CA VAL A 245 -11.72 -21.08 -9.81
C VAL A 245 -12.64 -21.15 -11.02
N ASN A 246 -12.15 -21.61 -12.17
CA ASN A 246 -13.00 -21.81 -13.35
C ASN A 246 -14.07 -22.90 -13.16
N GLU A 247 -13.84 -23.85 -12.27
CA GLU A 247 -14.77 -24.93 -11.97
C GLU A 247 -15.39 -24.76 -10.58
N ARG A 248 -16.62 -25.24 -10.39
CA ARG A 248 -17.29 -25.22 -9.07
C ARG A 248 -16.44 -25.98 -8.05
N GLY A 249 -16.08 -25.30 -6.96
CA GLY A 249 -15.32 -25.87 -5.85
C GLY A 249 -13.85 -25.47 -5.82
N GLY A 250 -13.29 -25.00 -6.94
CA GLY A 250 -11.89 -24.59 -7.06
C GLY A 250 -10.91 -25.76 -6.97
N LYS A 251 -9.91 -25.79 -7.84
CA LYS A 251 -8.87 -26.84 -7.86
C LYS A 251 -7.50 -26.28 -7.51
N VAL A 252 -6.71 -27.02 -6.74
CA VAL A 252 -5.36 -26.64 -6.31
C VAL A 252 -4.45 -26.63 -7.53
N VAL A 253 -3.83 -25.48 -7.79
CA VAL A 253 -2.79 -25.34 -8.80
C VAL A 253 -1.55 -26.11 -8.30
N PRO A 254 -0.84 -26.89 -9.15
CA PRO A 254 0.36 -27.64 -8.77
C PRO A 254 1.55 -26.68 -8.56
N LEU A 255 1.46 -25.85 -7.54
CA LEU A 255 2.44 -24.87 -7.12
C LEU A 255 2.30 -24.61 -5.62
N LEU A 256 3.40 -24.76 -4.89
CA LEU A 256 3.46 -24.55 -3.45
C LEU A 256 4.47 -23.44 -3.15
N VAL A 257 4.12 -22.50 -2.28
CA VAL A 257 5.02 -21.45 -1.82
C VAL A 257 5.18 -21.52 -0.30
N GLU A 258 6.41 -21.71 0.16
CA GLU A 258 6.82 -21.49 1.55
C GLU A 258 7.55 -20.15 1.63
N ARG A 259 7.09 -19.23 2.47
CA ARG A 259 7.75 -17.97 2.76
C ARG A 259 8.55 -18.08 4.04
N LYS A 260 9.74 -17.49 4.04
CA LYS A 260 10.56 -17.50 5.24
C LYS A 260 11.45 -16.30 5.37
N SER A 261 11.41 -15.63 6.52
CA SER A 261 12.42 -14.62 6.80
C SER A 261 13.78 -15.28 7.03
N ILE A 262 14.89 -14.60 6.72
CA ILE A 262 16.23 -15.10 7.00
C ILE A 262 16.46 -15.45 8.48
N VAL A 263 15.71 -14.80 9.39
CA VAL A 263 15.74 -15.09 10.83
C VAL A 263 15.01 -16.40 11.13
N ASP A 264 13.87 -16.63 10.46
CA ASP A 264 13.13 -17.89 10.60
C ASP A 264 13.85 -19.06 9.96
N VAL A 265 14.60 -18.84 8.87
CA VAL A 265 15.51 -19.85 8.30
C VAL A 265 16.55 -20.24 9.35
N ALA A 266 17.26 -19.27 9.93
CA ALA A 266 18.26 -19.52 10.98
C ALA A 266 17.67 -20.27 12.18
N LYS A 267 16.53 -19.81 12.70
CA LYS A 267 15.81 -20.48 13.79
C LYS A 267 15.44 -21.93 13.43
N SER A 268 15.00 -22.15 12.19
CA SER A 268 14.59 -23.49 11.74
C SER A 268 15.73 -24.44 11.43
N ILE A 269 16.91 -23.93 11.09
CA ILE A 269 18.13 -24.74 10.99
C ILE A 269 18.49 -25.23 12.40
N LYS A 270 18.50 -24.33 13.39
CA LYS A 270 18.80 -24.66 14.80
C LYS A 270 17.87 -25.76 15.34
N ASP A 271 16.56 -25.59 15.16
CA ASP A 271 15.56 -26.50 15.73
C ASP A 271 15.19 -27.69 14.81
N LYS A 272 15.94 -27.88 13.72
CA LYS A 272 15.76 -28.96 12.72
C LYS A 272 14.42 -28.93 11.98
N ARG A 273 13.59 -27.89 12.13
CA ARG A 273 12.34 -27.75 11.34
C ARG A 273 12.61 -27.53 9.85
N TRP A 274 13.78 -27.00 9.49
CA TRP A 274 14.14 -26.72 8.09
C TRP A 274 14.00 -27.95 7.18
N GLU A 275 14.59 -29.07 7.59
CA GLU A 275 14.52 -30.31 6.82
C GLU A 275 13.11 -30.90 6.77
N ASN A 276 12.38 -30.83 7.88
CA ASN A 276 11.01 -31.34 7.94
C ASN A 276 10.05 -30.53 7.06
N GLN A 277 10.22 -29.21 6.99
CA GLN A 277 9.41 -28.36 6.11
C GLN A 277 9.68 -28.67 4.63
N LYS A 278 10.95 -28.84 4.22
CA LYS A 278 11.29 -29.28 2.86
C LYS A 278 10.67 -30.63 2.54
N LYS A 279 10.79 -31.62 3.43
CA LYS A 279 10.16 -32.95 3.27
C LYS A 279 8.65 -32.87 3.09
N ASN A 280 7.96 -32.05 3.89
CA ASN A 280 6.52 -31.86 3.77
C ASN A 280 6.13 -31.22 2.43
N MET A 281 6.91 -30.26 1.94
CA MET A 281 6.71 -29.67 0.61
C MET A 281 6.85 -30.71 -0.51
N TRP A 282 7.78 -31.66 -0.38
CA TRP A 282 7.94 -32.75 -1.34
C TRP A 282 6.80 -33.78 -1.28
N ALA A 283 6.34 -34.15 -0.09
CA ALA A 283 5.16 -35.01 0.06
C ALA A 283 3.94 -34.37 -0.61
N ALA A 284 3.78 -33.06 -0.45
CA ALA A 284 2.72 -32.29 -1.10
C ALA A 284 2.91 -32.19 -2.63
N ALA A 285 4.14 -32.12 -3.12
CA ALA A 285 4.42 -32.19 -4.55
C ALA A 285 4.03 -33.55 -5.15
N SER A 286 4.32 -34.64 -4.42
CA SER A 286 3.91 -35.99 -4.81
C SER A 286 2.39 -36.08 -4.94
N ALA A 287 1.66 -35.56 -3.96
CA ALA A 287 0.19 -35.51 -3.96
C ALA A 287 -0.40 -34.71 -5.14
N LEU A 288 0.29 -33.66 -5.62
CA LEU A 288 -0.18 -32.80 -6.72
C LEU A 288 0.31 -33.24 -8.11
N GLY A 289 1.04 -34.36 -8.19
CA GLY A 289 1.76 -34.75 -9.41
C GLY A 289 3.14 -34.09 -9.44
N PHE A 290 4.14 -34.89 -9.09
CA PHE A 290 5.51 -34.46 -8.85
C PHE A 290 6.11 -33.64 -10.01
N ASP A 291 6.03 -34.18 -11.22
CA ASP A 291 6.60 -33.65 -12.47
C ASP A 291 5.95 -32.33 -12.92
N LYS A 292 4.72 -32.10 -12.47
CA LYS A 292 3.93 -30.91 -12.77
C LYS A 292 4.08 -29.84 -11.69
N THR A 293 4.51 -30.20 -10.48
CA THR A 293 4.45 -29.31 -9.32
C THR A 293 5.66 -28.39 -9.20
N ARG A 294 5.40 -27.10 -8.95
CA ARG A 294 6.44 -26.10 -8.67
C ARG A 294 6.58 -25.91 -7.17
N LEU A 295 7.79 -26.09 -6.63
CA LEU A 295 8.09 -25.80 -5.24
C LEU A 295 8.87 -24.50 -5.14
N ILE A 296 8.35 -23.53 -4.40
CA ILE A 296 8.93 -22.20 -4.29
C ILE A 296 9.24 -21.88 -2.83
N TYR A 297 10.47 -21.44 -2.57
CA TYR A 297 10.85 -20.79 -1.32
C TYR A 297 10.99 -19.28 -1.53
N LEU A 298 10.17 -18.50 -0.83
CA LEU A 298 10.22 -17.04 -0.81
C LEU A 298 11.05 -16.58 0.41
N ILE A 299 12.35 -16.39 0.20
CA ILE A 299 13.30 -16.01 1.27
C ILE A 299 13.34 -14.49 1.43
N GLU A 300 12.96 -14.01 2.60
CA GLU A 300 12.81 -12.59 2.89
C GLU A 300 13.90 -12.04 3.81
N GLY A 301 14.49 -10.93 3.40
CA GLY A 301 15.46 -10.16 4.17
C GLY A 301 16.84 -10.16 3.54
N LYS A 302 17.72 -9.30 4.06
CA LYS A 302 19.11 -9.23 3.64
C LYS A 302 19.99 -9.82 4.74
N PRO A 303 20.81 -10.85 4.46
CA PRO A 303 21.71 -11.43 5.46
C PRO A 303 22.57 -10.36 6.16
N ASP A 304 23.09 -9.40 5.39
CA ASP A 304 23.92 -8.29 5.90
C ASP A 304 23.20 -7.30 6.83
N ALA A 305 21.87 -7.23 6.75
CA ALA A 305 21.09 -6.26 7.53
C ALA A 305 20.64 -6.84 8.88
N ARG A 306 20.79 -8.15 9.10
CA ARG A 306 20.31 -8.84 10.31
C ARG A 306 21.37 -9.74 10.98
N SER A 307 22.65 -9.53 10.67
CA SER A 307 23.71 -10.12 11.47
C SER A 307 23.81 -9.38 12.81
N THR A 308 23.60 -10.08 13.93
CA THR A 308 23.94 -9.53 15.24
C THR A 308 25.45 -9.35 15.36
N THR A 309 25.85 -8.32 16.09
CA THR A 309 27.23 -7.81 16.19
C THR A 309 28.23 -8.81 16.78
N ALA A 310 29.52 -8.56 16.51
CA ALA A 310 30.73 -9.31 16.89
C ALA A 310 30.93 -10.70 16.23
N ASN A 311 29.97 -11.63 16.31
CA ASN A 311 30.22 -13.03 15.92
C ASN A 311 29.66 -13.44 14.54
N GLY A 312 28.88 -12.57 13.89
CA GLY A 312 28.39 -12.82 12.52
C GLY A 312 27.23 -13.81 12.39
N PHE A 313 26.52 -14.09 13.49
CA PHE A 313 25.30 -14.90 13.50
C PHE A 313 24.09 -14.14 12.94
N ILE A 314 23.11 -14.85 12.40
CA ILE A 314 21.88 -14.28 11.83
C ILE A 314 20.75 -14.36 12.86
N GLY A 315 20.13 -13.22 13.17
CA GLY A 315 19.00 -13.17 14.10
C GLY A 315 19.44 -13.13 15.56
N ASP A 316 18.98 -14.08 16.37
CA ASP A 316 19.38 -14.21 17.78
C ASP A 316 20.65 -15.06 17.87
N ASP A 317 21.64 -14.65 18.67
CA ASP A 317 22.91 -15.39 18.83
C ASP A 317 22.69 -16.83 19.28
N SER A 318 21.61 -17.09 20.03
CA SER A 318 21.26 -18.45 20.44
C SER A 318 20.94 -19.36 19.26
N TYR A 319 20.67 -18.85 18.07
CA TYR A 319 20.44 -19.67 16.88
C TYR A 319 21.72 -20.36 16.40
N GLY A 320 22.88 -19.78 16.66
CA GLY A 320 24.18 -20.35 16.28
C GLY A 320 24.36 -20.53 14.76
N VAL A 321 23.57 -19.85 13.93
CA VAL A 321 23.64 -19.93 12.47
C VAL A 321 24.38 -18.73 11.92
N THR A 322 25.54 -18.98 11.33
CA THR A 322 26.36 -17.94 10.69
C THR A 322 25.74 -17.50 9.36
N LYS A 323 26.16 -16.33 8.86
CA LYS A 323 25.79 -15.87 7.52
C LYS A 323 26.14 -16.89 6.43
N THR A 324 27.30 -17.54 6.53
CA THR A 324 27.75 -18.55 5.56
C THR A 324 26.82 -19.75 5.54
N GLN A 325 26.53 -20.34 6.71
CA GLN A 325 25.60 -21.46 6.83
C GLN A 325 24.19 -21.13 6.33
N LEU A 326 23.72 -19.89 6.57
CA LEU A 326 22.44 -19.43 6.03
C LEU A 326 22.45 -19.40 4.49
N ILE A 327 23.52 -18.85 3.90
CA ILE A 327 23.66 -18.75 2.44
C ILE A 327 23.72 -20.14 1.82
N GLU A 328 24.59 -21.01 2.35
CA GLU A 328 24.71 -22.41 1.91
C GLU A 328 23.37 -23.13 1.98
N ALA A 329 22.63 -23.01 3.09
CA ALA A 329 21.32 -23.64 3.24
C ALA A 329 20.27 -23.12 2.23
N VAL A 330 20.35 -21.85 1.84
CA VAL A 330 19.46 -21.25 0.83
C VAL A 330 19.90 -21.61 -0.60
N GLU A 331 21.20 -21.74 -0.86
CA GLU A 331 21.74 -22.18 -2.15
C GLU A 331 21.42 -23.65 -2.41
N GLN A 332 21.52 -24.49 -1.37
CA GLN A 332 21.17 -25.89 -1.41
C GLN A 332 19.71 -26.14 -1.83
N LEU A 333 18.79 -25.20 -1.57
CA LEU A 333 17.40 -25.31 -2.06
C LEU A 333 17.32 -25.44 -3.58
N GLU A 334 18.11 -24.67 -4.33
CA GLU A 334 18.10 -24.74 -5.79
C GLU A 334 18.68 -26.07 -6.28
N GLU A 335 19.71 -26.60 -5.59
CA GLU A 335 20.25 -27.94 -5.83
C GLU A 335 19.30 -29.06 -5.41
N GLU A 336 18.34 -28.75 -4.56
CA GLU A 336 17.26 -29.65 -4.17
C GLU A 336 16.07 -29.58 -5.13
N GLY A 337 16.04 -28.65 -6.09
CA GLY A 337 14.98 -28.52 -7.08
C GLY A 337 13.89 -27.51 -6.70
N PHE A 338 14.10 -26.73 -5.64
CA PHE A 338 13.22 -25.61 -5.29
C PHE A 338 13.55 -24.36 -6.12
N GLU A 339 12.52 -23.61 -6.52
CA GLU A 339 12.66 -22.25 -7.02
C GLU A 339 12.84 -21.28 -5.84
N VAL A 340 13.92 -20.51 -5.81
CA VAL A 340 14.19 -19.57 -4.71
C VAL A 340 13.91 -18.13 -5.12
N PHE A 341 12.87 -17.53 -4.52
CA PHE A 341 12.54 -16.12 -4.68
C PHE A 341 13.10 -15.32 -3.51
N ARG A 342 14.14 -14.54 -3.74
CA ARG A 342 14.74 -13.67 -2.71
C ARG A 342 14.08 -12.31 -2.69
N SER A 343 13.54 -11.86 -1.55
CA SER A 343 12.97 -10.53 -1.34
C SER A 343 13.73 -9.78 -0.25
N THR A 344 13.72 -8.45 -0.32
CA THR A 344 14.44 -7.61 0.65
C THR A 344 13.61 -7.22 1.87
N ARG A 345 12.29 -7.30 1.75
CA ARG A 345 11.29 -6.90 2.76
C ARG A 345 9.93 -7.52 2.43
N GLU A 346 9.03 -7.51 3.40
CA GLU A 346 7.65 -8.03 3.30
C GLU A 346 6.88 -7.55 2.07
N MET A 347 6.98 -6.27 1.73
CA MET A 347 6.27 -5.72 0.56
C MET A 347 6.81 -6.25 -0.77
N ASP A 348 8.12 -6.50 -0.85
CA ASP A 348 8.77 -7.08 -2.03
C ASP A 348 8.40 -8.57 -2.16
N SER A 349 8.17 -9.26 -1.03
CA SER A 349 7.56 -10.60 -1.00
C SER A 349 6.16 -10.58 -1.63
N MET A 350 5.32 -9.61 -1.26
CA MET A 350 3.97 -9.48 -1.83
C MET A 350 4.00 -9.15 -3.32
N ASP A 351 4.87 -8.25 -3.78
CA ASP A 351 5.06 -7.96 -5.20
C ASP A 351 5.40 -9.21 -6.01
N LYS A 352 6.21 -10.12 -5.45
CA LYS A 352 6.55 -11.41 -6.06
C LYS A 352 5.37 -12.36 -6.11
N ILE A 353 4.59 -12.47 -5.04
CA ILE A 353 3.33 -13.26 -5.03
C ILE A 353 2.35 -12.71 -6.06
N VAL A 354 2.24 -11.38 -6.14
CA VAL A 354 1.34 -10.69 -7.08
C VAL A 354 1.74 -10.95 -8.54
N LYS A 355 3.04 -10.92 -8.83
CA LYS A 355 3.59 -11.25 -10.14
C LYS A 355 3.39 -12.73 -10.46
N LEU A 356 3.66 -13.61 -9.50
CA LEU A 356 3.49 -15.05 -9.65
C LEU A 356 2.04 -15.40 -9.98
N GLY A 357 1.07 -14.76 -9.32
CA GLY A 357 -0.35 -14.93 -9.65
C GLY A 357 -0.67 -14.60 -11.12
N ARG A 358 -0.09 -13.54 -11.70
CA ARG A 358 -0.31 -13.21 -13.13
C ARG A 358 0.27 -14.28 -14.05
N GLU A 359 1.46 -14.79 -13.71
CA GLU A 359 2.12 -15.85 -14.45
C GLU A 359 1.26 -17.13 -14.44
N ILE A 360 0.78 -17.54 -13.27
CA ILE A 360 -0.09 -18.71 -13.12
C ILE A 360 -1.40 -18.53 -13.89
N ASN A 361 -2.07 -17.37 -13.79
CA ASN A 361 -3.31 -17.13 -14.52
C ASN A 361 -3.11 -17.24 -16.05
N THR A 362 -1.95 -16.79 -16.54
CA THR A 362 -1.57 -16.92 -17.94
C THR A 362 -1.35 -18.38 -18.32
N ASP A 363 -0.64 -19.14 -17.49
CA ASP A 363 -0.33 -20.54 -17.73
C ASP A 363 -1.60 -21.43 -17.67
N LEU A 364 -2.53 -21.14 -16.75
CA LEU A 364 -3.85 -21.78 -16.69
C LEU A 364 -4.69 -21.46 -17.93
N SER A 365 -4.69 -20.19 -18.37
CA SER A 365 -5.42 -19.76 -19.57
C SER A 365 -4.89 -20.43 -20.84
N ARG A 366 -3.60 -20.76 -20.89
CA ARG A 366 -2.97 -21.49 -21.99
C ARG A 366 -3.08 -23.02 -21.86
N GLY A 367 -3.54 -23.53 -20.73
CA GLY A 367 -3.55 -24.96 -20.43
C GLY A 367 -2.16 -25.58 -20.24
N THR A 368 -1.11 -24.77 -20.06
CA THR A 368 0.25 -25.26 -19.77
C THR A 368 0.39 -25.71 -18.32
N VAL A 369 -0.51 -25.25 -17.45
CA VAL A 369 -0.71 -25.76 -16.09
C VAL A 369 -2.16 -26.21 -16.00
N LYS A 370 -2.40 -27.36 -15.36
CA LYS A 370 -3.74 -27.89 -15.07
C LYS A 370 -3.86 -28.10 -13.57
N ALA A 371 -4.93 -27.59 -12.99
CA ALA A 371 -5.33 -27.89 -11.62
C ALA A 371 -6.31 -29.06 -11.66
N GLU A 372 -5.99 -30.16 -10.98
CA GLU A 372 -6.73 -31.42 -11.09
C GLU A 372 -7.50 -31.75 -9.80
N LEU A 373 -6.90 -31.49 -8.64
CA LEU A 373 -7.45 -31.86 -7.33
C LEU A 373 -8.17 -30.70 -6.64
N SER A 374 -9.31 -30.94 -6.01
CA SER A 374 -9.88 -30.05 -5.00
C SER A 374 -8.99 -30.00 -3.76
N TYR A 375 -9.23 -29.03 -2.86
CA TYR A 375 -8.44 -28.95 -1.62
C TYR A 375 -8.63 -30.16 -0.70
N GLN A 376 -9.81 -30.78 -0.72
CA GLN A 376 -10.09 -31.95 0.11
C GLN A 376 -9.34 -33.18 -0.42
N GLU A 377 -9.42 -33.44 -1.72
CA GLU A 377 -8.67 -34.50 -2.40
C GLU A 377 -7.15 -34.31 -2.22
N PHE A 378 -6.66 -33.06 -2.33
CA PHE A 378 -5.26 -32.75 -2.06
C PHE A 378 -4.84 -33.10 -0.63
N LYS A 379 -5.66 -32.80 0.39
CA LYS A 379 -5.33 -33.15 1.78
C LYS A 379 -5.29 -34.65 2.01
N GLU A 380 -6.19 -35.39 1.38
CA GLU A 380 -6.24 -36.86 1.46
C GLU A 380 -5.02 -37.48 0.77
N ALA A 381 -4.71 -37.03 -0.45
CA ALA A 381 -3.51 -37.43 -1.18
C ALA A 381 -2.23 -37.07 -0.42
N LEU A 382 -2.17 -35.89 0.22
CA LEU A 382 -1.04 -35.48 1.06
C LEU A 382 -0.89 -36.38 2.29
N ALA A 383 -2.00 -36.75 2.94
CA ALA A 383 -1.96 -37.65 4.09
C ALA A 383 -1.43 -39.04 3.69
N GLU A 384 -1.76 -39.52 2.50
CA GLU A 384 -1.25 -40.78 1.97
C GLU A 384 0.23 -40.68 1.57
N ALA A 385 0.59 -39.66 0.79
CA ALA A 385 1.97 -39.42 0.37
C ALA A 385 2.94 -39.18 1.55
N SER A 386 2.42 -38.77 2.71
CA SER A 386 3.22 -38.60 3.94
C SER A 386 3.53 -39.92 4.66
N LYS A 387 2.82 -41.01 4.35
CA LYS A 387 3.07 -42.34 4.92
C LYS A 387 4.12 -43.11 4.14
N GLU A 388 4.20 -42.90 2.83
CA GLU A 388 5.18 -43.57 2.00
C GLU A 388 6.60 -43.10 2.32
N PRO A 389 7.60 -44.00 2.33
CA PRO A 389 8.99 -43.60 2.41
C PRO A 389 9.30 -42.73 1.19
N CYS A 390 9.42 -41.42 1.43
CA CYS A 390 9.63 -40.42 0.40
C CYS A 390 10.76 -40.85 -0.55
N GLN A 391 10.46 -41.03 -1.84
CA GLN A 391 11.44 -41.24 -2.91
C GLN A 391 12.21 -39.95 -3.22
N TYR A 392 12.66 -39.26 -2.17
CA TYR A 392 13.20 -37.90 -2.17
C TYR A 392 14.31 -37.71 -3.20
N ALA A 393 15.19 -38.71 -3.34
CA ALA A 393 16.34 -38.65 -4.22
C ALA A 393 15.94 -38.63 -5.71
N GLU A 394 15.03 -39.51 -6.11
CA GLU A 394 14.54 -39.58 -7.51
C GLU A 394 13.75 -38.32 -7.87
N TYR A 395 12.90 -37.91 -6.95
CA TYR A 395 12.12 -36.68 -7.02
C TYR A 395 13.02 -35.47 -7.18
N ARG A 396 13.96 -35.26 -6.26
CA ARG A 396 14.95 -34.18 -6.34
C ARG A 396 15.64 -34.12 -7.70
N ALA A 397 16.08 -35.25 -8.25
CA ALA A 397 16.73 -35.28 -9.56
C ALA A 397 15.81 -34.77 -10.69
N LYS A 398 14.56 -35.25 -10.75
CA LYS A 398 13.58 -34.80 -11.75
C LYS A 398 13.23 -33.31 -11.61
N ALA A 399 13.06 -32.81 -10.38
CA ALA A 399 12.76 -31.40 -10.16
C ALA A 399 13.95 -30.49 -10.52
N VAL A 400 15.18 -30.91 -10.23
CA VAL A 400 16.38 -30.19 -10.65
C VAL A 400 16.46 -30.09 -12.18
N GLU A 401 16.19 -31.17 -12.91
CA GLU A 401 16.15 -31.14 -14.38
C GLU A 401 15.02 -30.26 -14.92
N ALA A 402 13.81 -30.32 -14.34
CA ALA A 402 12.72 -29.43 -14.71
C ALA A 402 13.05 -27.95 -14.45
N LEU A 403 13.71 -27.65 -13.32
CA LEU A 403 14.17 -26.31 -12.97
C LEU A 403 15.23 -25.80 -13.96
N LYS A 404 16.20 -26.65 -14.32
CA LYS A 404 17.21 -26.34 -15.35
C LYS A 404 16.57 -26.10 -16.71
N ALA A 405 15.64 -26.94 -17.15
CA ALA A 405 14.94 -26.78 -18.43
C ALA A 405 14.19 -25.45 -18.51
N ARG A 406 13.52 -25.04 -17.41
CA ARG A 406 12.84 -23.74 -17.33
C ARG A 406 13.79 -22.55 -17.34
N LYS A 407 14.95 -22.66 -16.66
CA LYS A 407 15.99 -21.63 -16.69
C LYS A 407 16.71 -21.56 -18.05
N GLY A 408 16.89 -22.70 -18.72
CA GLY A 408 17.61 -22.86 -19.98
C GLY A 408 16.81 -22.54 -21.25
N GLY A 409 15.50 -22.80 -21.28
CA GLY A 409 14.62 -22.51 -22.43
C GLY A 409 14.36 -21.02 -22.70
N GLY A 410 14.98 -20.13 -21.93
CA GLY A 410 14.80 -18.68 -21.97
C GLY A 410 15.74 -17.91 -22.90
N ALA A 411 16.35 -18.53 -23.92
CA ALA A 411 17.29 -17.86 -24.81
C ALA A 411 16.70 -16.63 -25.56
N GLY A 412 15.38 -16.52 -25.70
CA GLY A 412 14.71 -15.39 -26.37
C GLY A 412 14.00 -14.38 -25.44
N ARG A 413 13.88 -14.65 -24.15
CA ARG A 413 13.22 -13.75 -23.19
C ARG A 413 14.08 -13.72 -21.94
N LYS A 414 14.93 -12.71 -21.83
CA LYS A 414 15.62 -12.33 -20.59
C LYS A 414 14.57 -12.04 -19.51
N ARG A 415 13.97 -13.08 -18.91
CA ARG A 415 13.29 -12.96 -17.63
C ARG A 415 14.39 -12.58 -16.67
N SER A 416 14.31 -11.35 -16.14
CA SER A 416 15.18 -10.88 -15.07
C SER A 416 14.92 -11.73 -13.82
N VAL A 417 15.52 -12.92 -13.77
CA VAL A 417 15.88 -13.53 -12.50
C VAL A 417 16.90 -12.57 -11.93
N MET A 418 16.48 -11.73 -10.98
CA MET A 418 17.39 -10.94 -10.18
C MET A 418 18.22 -11.91 -9.34
N ALA A 419 19.27 -12.43 -9.95
CA ALA A 419 20.41 -12.96 -9.24
C ALA A 419 20.89 -11.82 -8.34
N LEU A 420 20.79 -12.01 -7.03
CA LEU A 420 21.66 -11.35 -6.06
C LEU A 420 23.05 -12.01 -6.08
N GLY A 421 23.51 -12.42 -7.27
CA GLY A 421 24.92 -12.33 -7.54
C GLY A 421 25.26 -10.86 -7.58
N ASN A 422 26.38 -10.50 -6.96
CA ASN A 422 27.17 -9.38 -7.43
C ASN A 422 27.52 -9.64 -8.90
N ALA A 423 26.56 -9.51 -9.83
CA ALA A 423 26.92 -9.09 -11.16
C ALA A 423 27.71 -7.80 -10.88
N PRO A 424 29.00 -7.73 -11.25
CA PRO A 424 29.70 -6.49 -11.13
C PRO A 424 28.79 -5.51 -11.88
N LEU A 425 28.30 -4.49 -11.16
CA LEU A 425 28.08 -3.21 -11.82
C LEU A 425 29.26 -3.09 -12.77
N LYS A 426 29.03 -2.73 -14.03
CA LYS A 426 30.14 -2.29 -14.88
C LYS A 426 30.72 -1.05 -14.19
N THR A 427 31.45 -1.23 -13.09
CA THR A 427 32.41 -0.31 -12.56
C THR A 427 33.30 -0.11 -13.77
N PRO A 428 33.31 1.10 -14.36
CA PRO A 428 34.24 1.38 -15.43
C PRO A 428 35.59 0.85 -14.96
N ALA A 429 36.25 0.02 -15.77
CA ALA A 429 37.50 -0.65 -15.45
C ALA A 429 38.57 0.42 -15.15
N LYS A 430 38.50 1.00 -13.96
CA LYS A 430 39.40 2.01 -13.45
C LYS A 430 40.26 1.26 -12.45
N ARG A 431 41.55 1.20 -12.78
CA ARG A 431 42.61 0.69 -11.91
C ARG A 431 42.37 1.18 -10.49
N TYR A 432 41.97 0.28 -9.59
CA TYR A 432 41.95 0.57 -8.16
C TYR A 432 43.41 0.84 -7.76
N LYS A 433 43.69 2.03 -7.23
CA LYS A 433 44.96 2.23 -6.53
C LYS A 433 44.88 1.37 -5.26
N SER A 434 45.86 0.51 -5.02
CA SER A 434 46.00 -0.12 -3.72
C SER A 434 46.28 0.99 -2.70
N TYR A 435 45.46 1.03 -1.65
CA TYR A 435 45.64 1.91 -0.50
C TYR A 435 46.08 1.09 0.74
N GLU A 436 46.43 -0.19 0.58
CA GLU A 436 46.82 -1.05 1.70
C GLU A 436 48.08 -0.53 2.42
N GLY A 437 49.00 0.12 1.71
CA GLY A 437 50.21 0.71 2.28
C GLY A 437 50.02 2.05 2.99
N TYR A 438 48.87 2.71 2.83
CA TYR A 438 48.68 4.08 3.36
C TYR A 438 48.46 4.03 4.88
N SER A 439 49.07 4.97 5.60
CA SER A 439 48.75 5.29 6.99
C SER A 439 47.33 5.86 7.11
N LEU A 440 46.79 5.90 8.34
CA LEU A 440 45.47 6.47 8.60
C LEU A 440 45.36 7.94 8.18
N ASP A 441 46.43 8.71 8.35
CA ASP A 441 46.44 10.13 8.00
C ASP A 441 46.57 10.36 6.49
N GLU A 442 47.33 9.52 5.78
CA GLU A 442 47.36 9.55 4.32
C GLU A 442 46.00 9.17 3.71
N LEU A 443 45.32 8.16 4.27
CA LEU A 443 43.96 7.80 3.86
C LEU A 443 42.96 8.93 4.08
N ARG A 444 43.07 9.61 5.23
CA ARG A 444 42.24 10.79 5.53
C ARG A 444 42.53 11.91 4.54
N ALA A 445 43.80 12.21 4.27
CA ALA A 445 44.20 13.24 3.31
C ALA A 445 43.68 12.93 1.89
N GLU A 446 43.76 11.67 1.45
CA GLU A 446 43.27 11.27 0.13
C GLU A 446 41.72 11.31 0.08
N CYS A 447 41.03 10.93 1.16
CA CYS A 447 39.58 11.12 1.27
C CYS A 447 39.20 12.61 1.12
N VAL A 448 39.94 13.53 1.74
CA VAL A 448 39.71 14.98 1.59
C VAL A 448 39.84 15.44 0.15
N LYS A 449 40.88 14.98 -0.54
CA LYS A 449 41.15 15.32 -1.94
C LYS A 449 40.00 14.92 -2.87
N PHE A 450 39.35 13.79 -2.58
CA PHE A 450 38.16 13.32 -3.30
C PHE A 450 36.84 13.78 -2.70
N GLY A 451 36.86 14.70 -1.73
CA GLY A 451 35.66 15.25 -1.10
C GLY A 451 34.88 14.27 -0.23
N LEU A 452 35.46 13.12 0.10
CA LEU A 452 34.90 12.07 0.96
C LEU A 452 35.00 12.46 2.46
N PRO A 453 34.22 11.83 3.35
CA PRO A 453 34.26 12.11 4.79
C PRO A 453 35.65 11.85 5.40
N LYS A 454 36.15 12.78 6.22
CA LYS A 454 37.44 12.65 6.92
C LYS A 454 37.40 11.70 8.11
N THR A 455 36.23 11.57 8.74
CA THR A 455 36.05 10.85 9.99
C THR A 455 34.88 9.88 9.88
N THR A 456 35.04 8.70 10.46
CA THR A 456 33.90 7.89 10.83
C THR A 456 33.48 8.40 12.21
N LYS A 457 32.23 8.86 12.39
CA LYS A 457 31.71 9.30 13.70
C LYS A 457 31.72 8.20 14.79
N GLN A 458 32.31 7.04 14.52
CA GLN A 458 32.27 5.83 15.34
C GLN A 458 33.61 5.04 15.34
N GLY A 459 34.76 5.67 15.05
CA GLY A 459 36.06 4.99 15.20
C GLY A 459 36.27 3.76 14.30
N LYS A 460 35.55 3.66 13.18
CA LYS A 460 35.73 2.54 12.24
C LYS A 460 37.02 2.76 11.44
N GLY A 461 37.95 1.81 11.57
CA GLY A 461 39.36 1.89 11.19
C GLY A 461 39.67 1.91 9.69
N LYS A 462 40.96 1.73 9.37
CA LYS A 462 41.61 1.80 8.04
C LYS A 462 40.76 1.24 6.89
N ALA A 463 40.11 0.09 7.09
CA ALA A 463 39.26 -0.57 6.10
C ALA A 463 38.10 0.31 5.57
N VAL A 464 37.50 1.16 6.40
CA VAL A 464 36.36 2.00 5.98
C VAL A 464 36.82 3.14 5.07
N LEU A 465 37.99 3.73 5.34
CA LEU A 465 38.55 4.77 4.48
C LEU A 465 38.98 4.18 3.13
N ILE A 466 39.59 3.00 3.13
CA ILE A 466 39.93 2.27 1.90
C ILE A 466 38.66 1.95 1.10
N ALA A 467 37.60 1.45 1.75
CA ALA A 467 36.32 1.18 1.10
C ALA A 467 35.68 2.46 0.53
N ALA A 468 35.81 3.60 1.22
CA ALA A 468 35.34 4.88 0.72
C ALA A 468 36.14 5.37 -0.50
N LEU A 469 37.47 5.24 -0.48
CA LEU A 469 38.37 5.62 -1.58
C LEU A 469 38.20 4.75 -2.83
N ASN A 470 37.87 3.47 -2.63
CA ASN A 470 37.51 2.53 -3.69
C ASN A 470 36.02 2.65 -4.10
N GLY A 471 35.25 3.40 -3.34
CA GLY A 471 33.84 3.65 -3.58
C GLY A 471 33.57 4.74 -4.62
N PRO A 472 32.30 5.10 -4.78
CA PRO A 472 31.88 6.12 -5.73
C PRO A 472 32.39 7.51 -5.32
N ARG A 473 33.09 8.17 -6.23
CA ARG A 473 33.55 9.56 -6.03
C ARG A 473 32.42 10.54 -6.30
N PRO A 474 32.23 11.59 -5.50
CA PRO A 474 31.26 12.64 -5.81
C PRO A 474 31.49 13.23 -7.21
N PRO A 475 30.43 13.73 -7.88
CA PRO A 475 30.57 14.35 -9.18
C PRO A 475 31.56 15.52 -9.18
N ALA A 476 32.21 15.75 -10.33
CA ALA A 476 33.21 16.81 -10.46
C ALA A 476 32.64 18.20 -10.10
N HIS A 477 31.38 18.47 -10.48
CA HIS A 477 30.75 19.74 -10.18
C HIS A 477 30.48 19.94 -8.67
N TRP A 478 30.12 18.86 -7.96
CA TRP A 478 29.99 18.86 -6.49
C TRP A 478 31.33 19.20 -5.82
N LEU A 479 32.44 18.60 -6.31
CA LEU A 479 33.79 18.89 -5.81
C LEU A 479 34.22 20.34 -6.11
N LYS A 480 33.87 20.86 -7.28
CA LYS A 480 34.16 22.24 -7.70
C LYS A 480 33.49 23.24 -6.76
N ARG A 481 32.20 23.06 -6.47
CA ARG A 481 31.46 23.86 -5.49
C ARG A 481 32.08 23.79 -4.10
N LYS A 482 32.49 22.59 -3.67
CA LYS A 482 33.11 22.40 -2.35
C LYS A 482 34.44 23.14 -2.22
N LYS A 483 35.26 23.15 -3.28
CA LYS A 483 36.51 23.94 -3.35
C LYS A 483 36.25 25.43 -3.31
N ALA A 484 35.19 25.89 -3.96
CA ALA A 484 34.73 27.28 -3.93
C ALA A 484 34.06 27.69 -2.60
N LYS A 485 34.04 26.80 -1.60
CA LYS A 485 33.37 26.99 -0.29
C LYS A 485 31.87 27.32 -0.42
N LEU A 486 31.24 26.83 -1.49
CA LEU A 486 29.81 26.96 -1.71
C LEU A 486 29.04 25.83 -1.02
N TYR A 487 27.79 26.09 -0.69
CA TYR A 487 26.91 25.08 -0.13
C TYR A 487 26.84 23.86 -1.06
N ASN A 488 26.95 22.68 -0.45
CA ASN A 488 26.74 21.40 -1.09
C ASN A 488 25.87 20.52 -0.18
N PRO A 489 24.98 19.69 -0.76
CA PRO A 489 24.31 18.64 -0.02
C PRO A 489 25.32 17.82 0.78
N ALA A 490 24.99 17.51 2.04
CA ALA A 490 25.88 16.82 2.99
C ALA A 490 26.43 15.48 2.46
N GLY A 491 25.73 14.87 1.51
CA GLY A 491 26.23 13.76 0.71
C GLY A 491 25.44 13.58 -0.57
N VAL A 492 25.99 12.82 -1.52
CA VAL A 492 25.37 12.56 -2.82
C VAL A 492 24.11 11.69 -2.71
N THR A 493 23.83 11.09 -1.55
CA THR A 493 22.59 10.33 -1.27
C THR A 493 21.74 10.97 -0.17
N SER A 494 21.82 12.29 -0.01
CA SER A 494 21.07 13.04 1.00
C SER A 494 19.66 13.41 0.52
N ALA A 495 18.82 13.90 1.44
CA ALA A 495 17.50 14.44 1.10
C ALA A 495 17.59 15.64 0.13
N ALA A 496 18.57 16.53 0.34
CA ALA A 496 18.85 17.62 -0.58
C ALA A 496 19.16 17.13 -2.00
N THR A 497 19.93 16.04 -2.14
CA THR A 497 20.15 15.43 -3.46
C THR A 497 18.87 14.95 -4.10
N ALA A 498 18.03 14.24 -3.36
CA ALA A 498 16.78 13.70 -3.91
C ALA A 498 15.88 14.84 -4.43
N LEU A 499 15.79 15.94 -3.69
CA LEU A 499 15.04 17.13 -4.11
C LEU A 499 15.62 17.77 -5.39
N LEU A 500 16.94 17.94 -5.47
CA LEU A 500 17.62 18.47 -6.65
C LEU A 500 17.38 17.60 -7.90
N VAL A 501 17.60 16.29 -7.77
CA VAL A 501 17.42 15.34 -8.88
C VAL A 501 15.95 15.29 -9.33
N THR A 502 15.00 15.36 -8.39
CA THR A 502 13.58 15.41 -8.75
C THR A 502 13.21 16.68 -9.51
N LEU A 503 13.71 17.85 -9.10
CA LEU A 503 13.52 19.08 -9.85
C LEU A 503 14.10 18.97 -11.26
N PHE A 504 15.30 18.40 -11.39
CA PHE A 504 15.96 18.22 -12.68
C PHE A 504 15.18 17.30 -13.61
N LEU A 505 14.68 16.17 -13.10
CA LEU A 505 13.88 15.23 -13.86
C LEU A 505 12.56 15.85 -14.33
N ASP A 506 11.91 16.66 -13.49
CA ASP A 506 10.68 17.35 -13.84
C ASP A 506 10.89 18.44 -14.89
N GLU A 507 11.91 19.29 -14.71
CA GLU A 507 12.27 20.32 -15.69
C GLU A 507 12.68 19.70 -17.03
N SER A 508 13.45 18.60 -17.01
CA SER A 508 13.85 17.86 -18.21
C SER A 508 12.65 17.25 -18.95
N LEU A 509 11.67 16.75 -18.19
CA LEU A 509 10.43 16.22 -18.75
C LEU A 509 9.60 17.30 -19.44
N LYS A 510 9.41 18.45 -18.76
CA LYS A 510 8.67 19.60 -19.31
C LYS A 510 9.34 20.14 -20.58
N LEU A 511 10.67 20.24 -20.59
CA LEU A 511 11.43 20.66 -21.77
C LEU A 511 11.19 19.73 -22.96
N ARG A 512 11.16 18.40 -22.74
CA ARG A 512 10.90 17.42 -23.80
C ARG A 512 9.46 17.43 -24.30
N SER A 513 8.49 17.71 -23.43
CA SER A 513 7.08 17.78 -23.81
C SER A 513 6.66 19.13 -24.42
N GLY A 514 7.61 20.06 -24.61
CA GLY A 514 7.31 21.43 -25.06
C GLY A 514 6.51 22.24 -24.02
N SER A 515 6.39 21.73 -22.79
CA SER A 515 5.70 22.43 -21.71
C SER A 515 6.58 23.54 -21.15
N ALA A 516 5.96 24.65 -20.75
CA ALA A 516 6.69 25.76 -20.17
C ALA A 516 7.46 25.30 -18.92
N ILE A 517 8.80 25.36 -19.02
CA ILE A 517 9.74 25.10 -17.90
C ILE A 517 9.51 26.10 -16.75
N GLY A 518 8.87 27.22 -17.06
CA GLY A 518 8.65 28.40 -16.22
C GLY A 518 7.80 28.22 -14.97
N ASP A 519 7.26 27.04 -14.68
CA ASP A 519 6.36 26.89 -13.53
C ASP A 519 7.01 26.28 -12.29
N GLY A 520 8.17 25.62 -12.40
CA GLY A 520 8.77 24.92 -11.26
C GLY A 520 7.86 23.82 -10.69
N LEU A 521 8.12 23.40 -9.45
CA LEU A 521 7.27 22.45 -8.73
C LEU A 521 6.76 23.05 -7.42
N GLU A 522 5.47 22.85 -7.14
CA GLU A 522 4.90 23.14 -5.83
C GLU A 522 5.50 22.22 -4.75
N HIS A 523 5.63 22.72 -3.53
CA HIS A 523 6.25 21.99 -2.41
C HIS A 523 5.69 20.57 -2.21
N SER A 524 4.37 20.43 -2.15
CA SER A 524 3.67 19.15 -1.93
C SER A 524 4.04 18.14 -3.03
N VAL A 525 3.94 18.59 -4.28
CA VAL A 525 4.26 17.77 -5.46
C VAL A 525 5.73 17.39 -5.51
N LEU A 526 6.64 18.31 -5.17
CA LEU A 526 8.08 18.04 -5.15
C LEU A 526 8.44 16.97 -4.12
N SER A 527 7.87 17.06 -2.91
CA SER A 527 8.07 16.07 -1.86
C SER A 527 7.58 14.68 -2.28
N ASP A 528 6.39 14.59 -2.85
CA ASP A 528 5.81 13.31 -3.29
C ASP A 528 6.63 12.70 -4.44
N LYS A 529 7.02 13.51 -5.42
CA LYS A 529 7.87 13.07 -6.53
C LYS A 529 9.25 12.62 -6.03
N ALA A 530 9.85 13.33 -5.08
CA ALA A 530 11.13 12.95 -4.49
C ALA A 530 11.05 11.62 -3.73
N ALA A 531 9.97 11.38 -2.99
CA ALA A 531 9.71 10.09 -2.35
C ALA A 531 9.57 8.95 -3.38
N SER A 532 8.92 9.23 -4.52
CA SER A 532 8.71 8.25 -5.59
C SER A 532 9.97 7.95 -6.43
N SER A 533 10.94 8.86 -6.47
CA SER A 533 12.17 8.73 -7.29
C SER A 533 13.06 7.53 -6.91
N GLY A 534 12.86 6.96 -5.71
CA GLY A 534 13.60 5.80 -5.23
C GLY A 534 15.06 6.08 -4.87
N ILE A 535 15.51 7.34 -4.93
CA ILE A 535 16.82 7.78 -4.42
C ILE A 535 16.81 7.53 -2.92
N LYS A 536 17.58 6.53 -2.48
CA LYS A 536 17.64 6.13 -1.07
C LYS A 536 18.11 7.30 -0.21
N LEU A 537 17.17 7.92 0.50
CA LEU A 537 17.44 8.83 1.61
C LEU A 537 18.28 8.06 2.63
N ASN A 538 19.54 8.41 2.83
CA ASN A 538 20.24 7.98 4.03
C ASN A 538 19.47 8.58 5.22
N SER A 539 18.81 7.73 6.00
CA SER A 539 17.94 8.08 7.12
C SER A 539 18.66 8.72 8.31
N TRP A 540 19.94 9.10 8.18
CA TRP A 540 20.82 9.50 9.29
C TRP A 540 21.64 10.74 8.95
N SER A 541 20.97 11.87 8.73
CA SER A 541 21.65 13.19 8.76
C SER A 541 20.89 14.30 9.50
N GLY A 542 19.76 14.02 10.16
CA GLY A 542 19.08 14.97 11.05
C GLY A 542 18.98 14.41 12.47
N GLY A 543 19.21 15.26 13.47
CA GLY A 543 19.19 14.90 14.90
C GLY A 543 17.89 14.25 15.38
N THR A 544 18.07 13.52 16.47
CA THR A 544 17.14 12.82 17.37
C THR A 544 15.65 13.23 17.36
N THR A 545 14.79 12.19 17.49
CA THR A 545 13.40 12.13 18.01
C THR A 545 12.17 12.09 17.09
N GLN A 546 12.24 11.80 15.79
CA GLN A 546 11.06 11.31 15.06
C GLN A 546 11.44 10.25 14.02
N ASN A 547 11.14 8.97 14.27
CA ASN A 547 11.23 7.90 13.27
C ASN A 547 10.06 8.06 12.28
N PRO A 548 10.27 8.51 11.04
CA PRO A 548 9.17 8.66 10.10
C PRO A 548 8.74 7.30 9.54
N ARG A 549 7.46 7.18 9.18
CA ARG A 549 6.95 6.03 8.43
C ARG A 549 7.67 5.94 7.08
N PRO A 550 7.94 4.73 6.54
CA PRO A 550 8.51 4.59 5.21
C PRO A 550 7.66 5.32 4.16
N GLY A 551 8.26 6.23 3.38
CA GLY A 551 7.59 6.96 2.30
C GLY A 551 7.21 8.41 2.61
N GLN A 552 7.43 8.92 3.83
CA GLN A 552 7.21 10.33 4.15
C GLN A 552 8.52 11.13 4.21
N LEU A 553 8.66 12.13 3.33
CA LEU A 553 9.59 13.26 3.47
C LEU A 553 9.03 14.24 4.53
N LEU A 554 8.98 13.85 5.81
CA LEU A 554 8.59 14.78 6.89
C LEU A 554 9.73 15.76 7.21
N ARG A 555 9.37 17.03 7.52
CA ARG A 555 10.13 18.21 8.06
C ARG A 555 11.62 18.37 7.72
N THR A 556 12.44 17.33 7.83
CA THR A 556 13.88 17.27 7.47
C THR A 556 14.17 17.57 6.00
N GLY A 557 13.27 17.21 5.08
CA GLY A 557 13.35 17.62 3.67
C GLY A 557 13.23 19.14 3.50
N MET A 558 12.45 19.80 4.37
CA MET A 558 12.29 21.26 4.35
C MET A 558 13.50 21.98 4.94
N THR A 559 14.12 21.42 6.00
CA THR A 559 15.41 21.95 6.50
C THR A 559 16.47 21.88 5.40
N SER A 560 16.50 20.78 4.66
CA SER A 560 17.37 20.61 3.49
C SER A 560 17.04 21.59 2.37
N MET A 561 15.75 21.91 2.14
CA MET A 561 15.34 22.89 1.15
C MET A 561 15.76 24.31 1.53
N ASN A 562 15.64 24.69 2.80
CA ASN A 562 16.13 25.98 3.28
C ASN A 562 17.63 26.16 3.06
N GLU A 563 18.41 25.08 3.18
CA GLU A 563 19.83 25.09 2.85
C GLU A 563 20.08 25.25 1.34
N LEU A 564 19.24 24.66 0.48
CA LEU A 564 19.32 24.81 -0.99
C LEU A 564 18.92 26.21 -1.47
N LEU A 565 18.00 26.85 -0.74
CA LEU A 565 17.50 28.21 -1.00
C LEU A 565 18.39 29.30 -0.41
N ALA A 566 19.16 28.98 0.63
CA ALA A 566 20.07 29.94 1.23
C ALA A 566 21.11 30.33 0.16
N SER A 567 21.07 31.59 -0.27
CA SER A 567 22.21 32.20 -0.95
C SER A 567 23.42 32.04 -0.03
N ASP A 568 24.55 31.55 -0.56
CA ASP A 568 25.79 31.51 0.21
C ASP A 568 26.04 32.92 0.75
N LYS A 569 25.90 33.10 2.07
CA LYS A 569 25.90 34.41 2.77
C LYS A 569 27.27 35.11 2.74
N SER A 570 28.15 34.76 1.81
CA SER A 570 29.39 35.51 1.59
C SER A 570 28.98 36.94 1.24
N ARG A 571 29.40 37.90 2.05
CA ARG A 571 29.00 39.32 2.02
C ARG A 571 29.49 40.10 0.77
N HIS A 572 29.83 39.41 -0.31
CA HIS A 572 30.33 40.00 -1.54
C HIS A 572 29.24 39.95 -2.62
N THR A 573 29.04 41.06 -3.31
CA THR A 573 28.06 41.28 -4.38
C THR A 573 28.23 40.38 -5.61
N SER A 574 29.21 39.47 -5.59
CA SER A 574 29.50 38.44 -6.58
C SER A 574 29.18 37.02 -6.09
N ALA A 575 28.41 36.87 -5.02
CA ALA A 575 28.05 35.55 -4.49
C ALA A 575 27.25 34.76 -5.55
N PRO A 576 27.61 33.49 -5.82
CA PRO A 576 26.88 32.67 -6.78
C PRO A 576 25.40 32.53 -6.39
N PRO A 577 24.50 32.39 -7.38
CA PRO A 577 23.10 32.16 -7.09
C PRO A 577 22.91 30.86 -6.27
N PRO A 578 21.86 30.78 -5.44
CA PRO A 578 21.52 29.57 -4.71
C PRO A 578 21.29 28.40 -5.68
N LEU A 579 21.37 27.17 -5.19
CA LEU A 579 21.13 25.97 -6.02
C LEU A 579 19.69 25.90 -6.51
N CYS A 580 18.76 26.37 -5.68
CA CYS A 580 17.36 26.52 -6.02
C CYS A 580 16.89 27.94 -5.71
N TYR A 581 15.89 28.43 -6.45
CA TYR A 581 15.17 29.65 -6.10
C TYR A 581 13.67 29.38 -6.04
N VAL A 582 12.96 30.26 -5.31
CA VAL A 582 11.50 30.19 -5.16
C VAL A 582 10.86 31.22 -6.08
N VAL A 583 9.87 30.78 -6.87
CA VAL A 583 8.96 31.65 -7.61
C VAL A 583 7.62 31.65 -6.89
N GLN A 584 7.17 32.82 -6.47
CA GLN A 584 5.86 32.98 -5.84
C GLN A 584 4.79 33.28 -6.89
N LYS A 585 3.69 32.51 -6.90
CA LYS A 585 2.51 32.80 -7.71
C LYS A 585 1.27 32.75 -6.81
N GLY A 586 0.74 33.93 -6.46
CA GLY A 586 -0.28 34.06 -5.42
C GLY A 586 0.23 33.58 -4.05
N THR A 587 -0.53 32.70 -3.40
CA THR A 587 -0.17 32.08 -2.10
C THR A 587 0.74 30.86 -2.25
N ARG A 588 0.99 30.39 -3.48
CA ARG A 588 1.76 29.17 -3.75
C ARG A 588 3.22 29.46 -4.04
N ARG A 589 4.09 28.57 -3.57
CA ARG A 589 5.54 28.62 -3.76
C ARG A 589 5.99 27.50 -4.69
N TYR A 590 6.72 27.87 -5.73
CA TYR A 590 7.27 26.96 -6.72
C TYR A 590 8.78 26.97 -6.65
N TYR A 591 9.40 25.79 -6.67
CA TYR A 591 10.85 25.63 -6.59
C TYR A 591 11.41 25.35 -7.98
N LYS A 592 12.54 25.98 -8.29
CA LYS A 592 13.26 25.85 -9.57
C LYS A 592 14.75 25.75 -9.36
N LEU A 593 15.44 25.06 -10.27
CA LEU A 593 16.89 25.02 -10.30
C LEU A 593 17.44 26.34 -10.87
N SER A 594 18.50 26.85 -10.25
CA SER A 594 19.25 27.97 -10.84
C SER A 594 19.90 27.56 -12.16
N ARG A 595 20.03 28.54 -13.06
CA ARG A 595 20.61 28.41 -14.40
C ARG A 595 21.62 29.54 -14.63
N ASN A 596 22.49 29.36 -15.61
CA ASN A 596 23.39 30.39 -16.16
C ASN A 596 24.52 30.81 -15.19
N HIS A 597 24.99 29.88 -14.37
CA HIS A 597 26.19 30.07 -13.57
C HIS A 597 27.08 28.84 -13.67
N GLU A 598 28.39 29.01 -13.60
CA GLU A 598 29.37 27.92 -13.55
C GLU A 598 29.17 26.96 -12.35
N PHE A 599 28.31 27.32 -11.41
CA PHE A 599 27.97 26.57 -10.20
C PHE A 599 26.47 26.29 -10.09
N ASP A 600 25.72 26.38 -11.19
CA ASP A 600 24.26 26.36 -11.13
C ASP A 600 23.67 25.03 -10.65
N GLY A 601 22.43 25.11 -10.16
CA GLY A 601 21.70 23.99 -9.59
C GLY A 601 21.39 22.92 -10.62
N ILE A 602 21.13 23.31 -11.87
CA ILE A 602 20.79 22.35 -12.93
C ILE A 602 21.95 21.43 -13.25
N LYS A 603 23.17 21.96 -13.42
CA LYS A 603 24.31 21.12 -13.73
C LYS A 603 24.71 20.25 -12.54
N LEU A 604 24.56 20.74 -11.31
CA LEU A 604 24.78 19.91 -10.11
C LEU A 604 23.76 18.77 -10.04
N ALA A 605 22.48 19.05 -10.27
CA ALA A 605 21.41 18.06 -10.21
C ALA A 605 21.55 16.98 -11.29
N GLU A 606 21.94 17.37 -12.50
CA GLU A 606 22.27 16.47 -13.62
C GLU A 606 23.42 15.52 -13.23
N ASP A 607 24.55 16.07 -12.79
CA ASP A 607 25.73 15.32 -12.38
C ASP A 607 25.42 14.35 -11.22
N MET A 608 24.59 14.77 -10.26
CA MET A 608 24.13 13.93 -9.15
C MET A 608 23.18 12.83 -9.61
N HIS A 609 22.35 13.12 -10.63
CA HIS A 609 21.44 12.15 -11.23
C HIS A 609 22.22 11.05 -11.96
N GLU A 610 23.17 11.43 -12.82
CA GLU A 610 24.05 10.49 -13.53
C GLU A 610 24.82 9.61 -12.54
N TRP A 611 25.42 10.22 -11.52
CA TRP A 611 26.09 9.49 -10.45
C TRP A 611 25.14 8.51 -9.74
N CYS A 612 23.93 8.94 -9.40
CA CYS A 612 22.97 8.04 -8.76
C CYS A 612 22.58 6.89 -9.71
N HIS A 613 22.55 7.11 -11.02
CA HIS A 613 22.32 6.06 -12.01
C HIS A 613 23.46 5.05 -12.10
N ASP A 614 24.70 5.54 -12.23
CA ASP A 614 25.92 4.72 -12.36
C ASP A 614 26.10 3.75 -11.20
N TRP A 615 25.63 4.14 -10.02
CA TRP A 615 25.78 3.39 -8.78
C TRP A 615 24.50 2.71 -8.31
N GLY A 616 23.49 2.58 -9.19
CA GLY A 616 22.25 1.86 -8.91
C GLY A 616 21.43 2.46 -7.74
N ARG A 617 21.57 3.77 -7.52
CA ARG A 617 20.86 4.55 -6.50
C ARG A 617 19.61 5.25 -7.04
N CYS A 618 19.56 5.55 -8.33
CA CYS A 618 18.37 6.08 -9.03
C CYS A 618 17.56 4.95 -9.66
N LYS A 619 16.22 5.04 -9.58
CA LYS A 619 15.28 4.09 -10.22
C LYS A 619 14.45 4.69 -11.35
N CYS A 620 14.73 5.93 -11.78
CA CYS A 620 13.89 6.62 -12.77
C CYS A 620 13.92 5.95 -14.16
N GLY A 621 14.88 5.05 -14.41
CA GLY A 621 14.98 4.27 -15.64
C GLY A 621 15.41 5.08 -16.87
N ARG A 622 15.86 6.33 -16.66
CA ARG A 622 16.21 7.28 -17.73
C ARG A 622 17.58 7.87 -17.44
N ARG A 623 18.60 7.45 -18.20
CA ARG A 623 19.87 8.18 -18.24
C ARG A 623 19.72 9.43 -19.09
#